data_AF-A0A3D1E042-F1
#
_entry.id   AF-A0A3D1E042-F1
#
_cell.length_a   1.000
_cell.length_b   1.000
_cell.length_c   1.000
_cell.angle_alpha   90.00
_cell.angle_beta   90.00
_cell.angle_gamma   90.00
#
_symmetry.space_group_name_H-M   'P 1'
#
loop_
_entity.id
_entity.type
_entity.pdbx_description
1 polymer ?
#
loop_
_entity_poly.entity_id
_entity_poly.type
_entity_poly.pdbx_seq_one_letter_code
_entity_poly.pdbx_strand_id
1 'polypeptide(L)'
;GHMKVKGNTGFIARDDQRRLLRVSGTDATDFLQSLITANVETLPDDTVRASALLTPQGRVLVDFLISRTDDGFMIECDAEQVDELYTRLRRYRLRRPVDLTHETGLSVWIIWGGNDPPDNLLPAEAMRDTRHPDLGWRLLAPVGASANAPGSDAEPTSLDMWHAVRIGAAVPQGPVDLTPERALMLEAGLDRLGAVDFEKGCYVGQEVTARTHYRGLVKRRLAPFILADATATTGAAITDDGKSLGTVLST
;
A
#
# COMPACT_ATOMS: atom_id res chain seq x y z
N GLY A 1 -5.62 18.01 13.20
CA GLY A 1 -6.81 18.78 12.80
C GLY A 1 -7.04 18.53 11.33
N HIS A 2 -8.28 18.27 10.90
CA HIS A 2 -8.59 17.99 9.50
C HIS A 2 -8.30 19.25 8.67
N MET A 3 -7.26 19.20 7.84
CA MET A 3 -6.94 20.26 6.89
C MET A 3 -7.99 20.22 5.77
N LYS A 4 -9.06 21.01 5.92
CA LYS A 4 -10.07 21.17 4.87
C LYS A 4 -9.51 22.10 3.81
N VAL A 5 -9.20 21.55 2.64
CA VAL A 5 -8.88 22.31 1.44
C VAL A 5 -10.17 22.91 0.88
N LYS A 6 -10.12 24.17 0.45
CA LYS A 6 -11.17 24.79 -0.37
C LYS A 6 -10.88 24.48 -1.84
N GLY A 7 -11.71 23.67 -2.50
CA GLY A 7 -11.59 23.31 -3.92
C GLY A 7 -12.06 21.88 -4.20
N ASN A 8 -12.36 21.57 -5.46
CA ASN A 8 -12.81 20.22 -5.89
C ASN A 8 -11.63 19.22 -6.01
N THR A 9 -10.39 19.70 -6.10
CA THR A 9 -9.14 18.92 -6.13
C THR A 9 -8.14 19.52 -5.13
N GLY A 10 -7.50 18.68 -4.30
CA GLY A 10 -6.73 19.13 -3.12
C GLY A 10 -5.24 19.32 -3.37
N PHE A 11 -4.51 18.22 -3.57
CA PHE A 11 -3.05 18.19 -3.69
C PHE A 11 -2.62 17.05 -4.62
N ILE A 12 -1.47 17.22 -5.27
CA ILE A 12 -0.82 16.16 -6.04
C ILE A 12 0.68 16.07 -5.73
N ALA A 13 1.21 14.86 -5.64
CA ALA A 13 2.64 14.62 -5.50
C ALA A 13 3.05 13.37 -6.27
N ARG A 14 4.26 13.40 -6.83
CA ARG A 14 4.92 12.22 -7.38
C ARG A 14 5.57 11.44 -6.24
N ASP A 15 5.43 10.12 -6.26
CA ASP A 15 6.06 9.23 -5.29
C ASP A 15 7.21 8.46 -5.96
N ASP A 16 8.42 9.04 -5.90
CA ASP A 16 9.64 8.45 -6.44
C ASP A 16 10.21 7.31 -5.57
N GLN A 17 9.60 7.03 -4.41
CA GLN A 17 9.96 5.92 -3.53
C GLN A 17 9.20 4.64 -3.88
N ARG A 18 8.33 4.66 -4.89
CA ARG A 18 7.56 3.49 -5.33
C ARG A 18 8.09 2.94 -6.64
N ARG A 19 7.94 1.63 -6.82
CA ARG A 19 8.26 0.90 -8.05
C ARG A 19 7.13 -0.03 -8.42
N LEU A 20 7.06 -0.32 -9.71
CA LEU A 20 5.97 -1.06 -10.32
C LEU A 20 6.46 -2.41 -10.85
N LEU A 21 5.69 -3.46 -10.58
CA LEU A 21 5.83 -4.77 -11.21
C LEU A 21 4.55 -5.09 -11.98
N ARG A 22 4.70 -5.50 -13.23
CA ARG A 22 3.59 -5.99 -14.05
C ARG A 22 3.51 -7.50 -13.93
N VAL A 23 2.32 -8.02 -13.64
CA VAL A 23 2.02 -9.45 -13.58
C VAL A 23 0.92 -9.73 -14.58
N SER A 24 1.26 -10.36 -15.71
CA SER A 24 0.29 -10.63 -16.78
C SER A 24 0.26 -12.09 -17.20
N GLY A 25 -0.71 -12.46 -18.03
CA GLY A 25 -0.86 -13.81 -18.56
C GLY A 25 -2.08 -14.55 -18.01
N THR A 26 -2.42 -15.67 -18.65
CA THR A 26 -3.71 -16.36 -18.42
C THR A 26 -3.87 -16.88 -16.99
N ASP A 27 -2.75 -17.16 -16.30
CA ASP A 27 -2.75 -17.68 -14.94
C ASP A 27 -2.45 -16.60 -13.88
N ALA A 28 -2.38 -15.32 -14.25
CA ALA A 28 -1.98 -14.25 -13.34
C ALA A 28 -2.90 -14.15 -12.11
N THR A 29 -4.21 -14.29 -12.30
CA THR A 29 -5.21 -14.28 -11.23
C THR A 29 -4.96 -15.42 -10.25
N ASP A 30 -4.97 -16.68 -10.71
CA ASP A 30 -4.78 -17.85 -9.85
C ASP A 30 -3.42 -17.84 -9.16
N PHE A 31 -2.38 -17.39 -9.87
CA PHE A 31 -1.04 -17.24 -9.35
C PHE A 31 -1.01 -16.29 -8.14
N LEU A 32 -1.48 -15.05 -8.31
CA LEU A 32 -1.50 -14.06 -7.22
C LEU A 32 -2.49 -14.44 -6.12
N GLN A 33 -3.67 -14.97 -6.48
CA GLN A 33 -4.70 -15.40 -5.53
C GLN A 33 -4.15 -16.44 -4.55
N SER A 34 -3.25 -17.32 -5.00
CA SER A 34 -2.62 -18.34 -4.14
C SER A 34 -1.42 -17.85 -3.29
N LEU A 35 -0.97 -16.61 -3.46
CA LEU A 35 0.25 -16.11 -2.83
C LEU A 35 0.04 -14.93 -1.87
N ILE A 36 -0.90 -14.06 -2.19
CA ILE A 36 -1.02 -12.75 -1.51
C ILE A 36 -2.25 -12.72 -0.60
N THR A 37 -2.24 -11.82 0.38
CA THR A 37 -3.31 -11.71 1.39
C THR A 37 -4.63 -11.17 0.83
N ALA A 38 -4.59 -10.24 -0.13
CA ALA A 38 -5.78 -9.69 -0.75
C ALA A 38 -6.43 -10.67 -1.73
N ASN A 39 -7.75 -10.56 -1.88
CA ASN A 39 -8.49 -11.26 -2.92
C ASN A 39 -8.43 -10.47 -4.22
N VAL A 40 -7.80 -11.03 -5.25
CA VAL A 40 -7.66 -10.36 -6.56
C VAL A 40 -8.84 -10.64 -7.49
N GLU A 41 -9.65 -11.66 -7.22
CA GLU A 41 -10.84 -12.00 -8.02
C GLU A 41 -11.91 -10.91 -7.86
N THR A 42 -11.99 -10.29 -6.68
CA THR A 42 -12.97 -9.26 -6.34
C THR A 42 -12.40 -7.83 -6.42
N LEU A 43 -11.23 -7.64 -7.05
CA LEU A 43 -10.61 -6.33 -7.23
C LEU A 43 -11.39 -5.53 -8.29
N PRO A 44 -11.92 -4.33 -8.01
CA PRO A 44 -12.47 -3.45 -9.05
C PRO A 44 -11.39 -2.86 -9.96
N ASP A 45 -11.77 -2.52 -11.19
CA ASP A 45 -10.87 -1.94 -12.19
C ASP A 45 -10.40 -0.52 -11.81
N ASP A 46 -11.19 0.22 -11.04
CA ASP A 46 -11.00 1.64 -10.69
C ASP A 46 -10.38 1.85 -9.30
N THR A 47 -9.77 0.81 -8.72
CA THR A 47 -9.21 0.87 -7.36
C THR A 47 -7.81 0.28 -7.27
N VAL A 48 -7.06 0.77 -6.30
CA VAL A 48 -5.90 0.06 -5.75
C VAL A 48 -6.29 -0.56 -4.42
N ARG A 49 -5.91 -1.82 -4.24
CA ARG A 49 -6.13 -2.57 -3.00
C ARG A 49 -4.81 -2.87 -2.34
N ALA A 50 -4.74 -2.70 -1.03
CA ALA A 50 -3.56 -3.13 -0.27
C ALA A 50 -3.44 -4.66 -0.25
N SER A 51 -2.23 -5.16 -0.18
CA SER A 51 -1.95 -6.58 -0.02
C SER A 51 -0.53 -6.75 0.54
N ALA A 52 -0.22 -7.97 0.93
CA ALA A 52 1.12 -8.34 1.34
C ALA A 52 1.48 -9.74 0.84
N LEU A 53 2.78 -9.94 0.60
CA LEU A 53 3.38 -11.27 0.53
C LEU A 53 3.88 -11.63 1.92
N LEU A 54 3.56 -12.83 2.39
CA LEU A 54 3.95 -13.28 3.73
C LEU A 54 4.98 -14.40 3.69
N THR A 55 5.69 -14.57 4.81
CA THR A 55 6.37 -15.82 5.11
C THR A 55 5.36 -16.93 5.40
N PRO A 56 5.75 -18.21 5.31
CA PRO A 56 4.90 -19.31 5.78
C PRO A 56 4.47 -19.17 7.25
N GLN A 57 5.24 -18.45 8.06
CA GLN A 57 4.95 -18.14 9.47
C GLN A 57 4.02 -16.93 9.65
N GLY A 58 3.48 -16.35 8.57
CA GLY A 58 2.53 -15.24 8.62
C GLY A 58 3.15 -13.87 8.92
N ARG A 59 4.46 -13.69 8.68
CA ARG A 59 5.12 -12.38 8.81
C ARG A 59 5.18 -11.67 7.48
N VAL A 60 5.05 -10.35 7.48
CA VAL A 60 5.10 -9.54 6.25
C VAL A 60 6.50 -9.62 5.66
N LEU A 61 6.59 -9.95 4.37
CA LEU A 61 7.82 -9.84 3.58
C LEU A 61 7.86 -8.50 2.86
N VAL A 62 6.80 -8.22 2.10
CA VAL A 62 6.63 -6.99 1.33
C VAL A 62 5.16 -6.63 1.32
N ASP A 63 4.84 -5.38 1.62
CA ASP A 63 3.53 -4.79 1.38
C ASP A 63 3.49 -4.05 0.05
N PHE A 64 2.31 -4.03 -0.55
CA PHE A 64 2.12 -3.38 -1.82
C PHE A 64 0.65 -3.02 -2.05
N LEU A 65 0.44 -2.14 -3.02
CA LEU A 65 -0.86 -1.93 -3.63
C LEU A 65 -0.95 -2.75 -4.91
N ILE A 66 -2.15 -3.23 -5.24
CA ILE A 66 -2.42 -3.95 -6.48
C ILE A 66 -3.65 -3.36 -7.19
N SER A 67 -3.56 -3.20 -8.50
CA SER A 67 -4.65 -2.80 -9.39
C SER A 67 -4.71 -3.71 -10.62
N ARG A 68 -5.82 -3.68 -11.35
CA ARG A 68 -6.00 -4.44 -12.59
C ARG A 68 -5.36 -3.76 -13.78
N THR A 69 -4.95 -4.57 -14.75
CA THR A 69 -4.60 -4.17 -16.11
C THR A 69 -5.37 -5.04 -17.10
N ASP A 70 -5.38 -4.68 -18.39
CA ASP A 70 -6.10 -5.41 -19.44
C ASP A 70 -5.77 -6.92 -19.49
N ASP A 71 -4.55 -7.30 -19.12
CA ASP A 71 -4.01 -8.66 -19.20
C ASP A 71 -3.49 -9.20 -17.86
N GLY A 72 -3.86 -8.57 -16.74
CA GLY A 72 -3.43 -9.00 -15.41
C GLY A 72 -3.49 -7.90 -14.35
N PHE A 73 -2.35 -7.62 -13.73
CA PHE A 73 -2.24 -6.74 -12.57
C PHE A 73 -0.98 -5.88 -12.60
N MET A 74 -1.10 -4.71 -11.97
CA MET A 74 0.01 -3.84 -11.61
C MET A 74 0.21 -3.90 -10.10
N ILE A 75 1.45 -4.11 -9.65
CA ILE A 75 1.84 -4.10 -8.24
C ILE A 75 2.72 -2.88 -7.99
N GLU A 76 2.30 -2.02 -7.06
CA GLU A 76 3.05 -0.87 -6.56
C GLU A 76 3.64 -1.18 -5.19
N CYS A 77 4.97 -1.21 -5.08
CA CYS A 77 5.68 -1.52 -3.84
C CYS A 77 6.81 -0.53 -3.58
N ASP A 78 7.45 -0.64 -2.40
CA ASP A 78 8.59 0.19 -2.04
C ASP A 78 9.80 -0.08 -2.95
N ALA A 79 10.50 0.98 -3.35
CA ALA A 79 11.65 0.88 -4.24
C ALA A 79 12.78 0.01 -3.65
N GLU A 80 12.92 -0.07 -2.33
CA GLU A 80 13.91 -0.90 -1.67
C GLU A 80 13.53 -2.40 -1.69
N GLN A 81 12.25 -2.71 -1.94
CA GLN A 81 11.72 -4.08 -1.84
C GLN A 81 11.33 -4.70 -3.19
N VAL A 82 11.35 -3.94 -4.29
CA VAL A 82 10.86 -4.39 -5.60
C VAL A 82 11.61 -5.60 -6.15
N ASP A 83 12.94 -5.62 -6.03
CA ASP A 83 13.78 -6.71 -6.56
C ASP A 83 13.60 -8.00 -5.76
N GLU A 84 13.41 -7.87 -4.44
CA GLU A 84 13.11 -9.00 -3.55
C GLU A 84 11.71 -9.56 -3.85
N LEU A 85 10.71 -8.69 -4.02
CA LEU A 85 9.37 -9.08 -4.42
C LEU A 85 9.38 -9.80 -5.77
N TYR A 86 10.06 -9.23 -6.77
CA TYR A 86 10.24 -9.84 -8.09
C TYR A 86 10.84 -11.24 -7.98
N THR A 87 11.94 -11.37 -7.23
CA THR A 87 12.67 -12.62 -7.05
C THR A 87 11.78 -13.70 -6.42
N ARG A 88 10.99 -13.34 -5.41
CA ARG A 88 10.05 -14.27 -4.75
C ARG A 88 8.91 -14.68 -5.66
N LEU A 89 8.24 -13.73 -6.30
CA LEU A 89 7.14 -14.03 -7.24
C LEU A 89 7.65 -14.90 -8.40
N ARG A 90 8.81 -14.57 -8.97
CA ARG A 90 9.45 -15.39 -10.02
C ARG A 90 9.73 -16.82 -9.56
N ARG A 91 10.18 -17.01 -8.31
CA ARG A 91 10.39 -18.33 -7.72
C ARG A 91 9.09 -19.11 -7.58
N TYR A 92 7.99 -18.47 -7.19
CA TYR A 92 6.69 -19.14 -7.04
C TYR A 92 6.00 -19.44 -8.37
N ARG A 93 6.34 -18.73 -9.45
CA ARG A 93 5.70 -18.84 -10.77
C ARG A 93 5.77 -20.24 -11.38
N LEU A 94 6.84 -21.01 -11.13
CA LEU A 94 7.14 -22.36 -11.67
C LEU A 94 6.22 -22.86 -12.80
N ARG A 95 6.66 -22.66 -14.06
CA ARG A 95 5.99 -23.11 -15.29
C ARG A 95 4.58 -22.54 -15.57
N ARG A 96 4.02 -21.71 -14.69
CA ARG A 96 2.77 -21.02 -14.99
C ARG A 96 2.95 -20.04 -16.17
N PRO A 97 1.96 -19.93 -17.06
CA PRO A 97 1.90 -18.92 -18.12
C PRO A 97 1.60 -17.53 -17.53
N VAL A 98 2.57 -17.03 -16.76
CA VAL A 98 2.57 -15.71 -16.14
C VAL A 98 3.84 -14.99 -16.57
N ASP A 99 3.72 -13.77 -17.06
CA ASP A 99 4.85 -12.89 -17.26
C ASP A 99 5.01 -11.95 -16.06
N LEU A 100 6.27 -11.71 -15.69
CA LEU A 100 6.61 -10.85 -14.55
C LEU A 100 7.74 -9.92 -15.01
N THR A 101 7.46 -8.63 -15.02
CA THR A 101 8.40 -7.61 -15.49
C THR A 101 8.44 -6.42 -14.54
N HIS A 102 9.59 -5.76 -14.47
CA HIS A 102 9.68 -4.44 -13.87
C HIS A 102 9.08 -3.43 -14.84
N GLU A 103 8.14 -2.61 -14.36
CA GLU A 103 7.55 -1.54 -15.14
C GLU A 103 8.32 -0.24 -14.86
N THR A 104 9.03 0.25 -15.87
CA THR A 104 9.93 1.42 -15.77
C THR A 104 9.48 2.59 -16.63
N GLY A 105 8.47 2.39 -17.49
CA GLY A 105 7.87 3.42 -18.33
C GLY A 105 6.84 4.27 -17.61
N LEU A 106 6.41 3.88 -16.41
CA LEU A 106 5.42 4.57 -15.61
C LEU A 106 6.00 5.12 -14.30
N SER A 107 5.41 6.21 -13.82
CA SER A 107 5.67 6.88 -12.54
C SER A 107 4.40 6.90 -11.70
N VAL A 108 4.57 6.85 -10.37
CA VAL A 108 3.46 6.82 -9.41
C VAL A 108 3.18 8.22 -8.92
N TRP A 109 1.91 8.61 -8.96
CA TRP A 109 1.41 9.89 -8.48
C TRP A 109 0.27 9.66 -7.50
N ILE A 110 0.13 10.58 -6.56
CA ILE A 110 -0.86 10.54 -5.50
C ILE A 110 -1.63 11.84 -5.49
N ILE A 111 -2.95 11.74 -5.42
CA ILE A 111 -3.86 12.89 -5.39
C ILE A 111 -4.74 12.76 -4.14
N TRP A 112 -4.82 13.79 -3.31
CA TRP A 112 -5.59 13.75 -2.06
C TRP A 112 -6.17 15.11 -1.68
N GLY A 113 -6.96 15.16 -0.60
CA GLY A 113 -7.55 16.40 -0.07
C GLY A 113 -8.80 16.89 -0.80
N GLY A 114 -9.28 16.17 -1.81
CA GLY A 114 -10.58 16.35 -2.48
C GLY A 114 -11.39 15.05 -2.45
N ASN A 115 -12.71 15.14 -2.67
CA ASN A 115 -13.61 13.97 -2.64
C ASN A 115 -13.74 13.26 -3.99
N ASP A 116 -13.54 14.01 -5.07
CA ASP A 116 -13.72 13.55 -6.44
C ASP A 116 -12.37 13.26 -7.12
N PRO A 117 -12.32 12.34 -8.09
CA PRO A 117 -11.17 12.22 -8.97
C PRO A 117 -11.01 13.55 -9.76
N PRO A 118 -9.80 13.91 -10.22
CA PRO A 118 -9.62 15.14 -10.99
C PRO A 118 -10.52 15.20 -12.22
N ASP A 119 -11.22 16.32 -12.40
CA ASP A 119 -12.29 16.50 -13.40
C ASP A 119 -11.83 16.30 -14.86
N ASN A 120 -10.52 16.28 -15.15
CA ASN A 120 -10.00 15.97 -16.50
C ASN A 120 -8.95 14.85 -16.58
N LEU A 121 -8.93 13.91 -15.61
CA LEU A 121 -8.29 12.60 -15.79
C LEU A 121 -9.34 11.58 -16.19
N LEU A 122 -9.02 10.68 -17.12
CA LEU A 122 -9.91 9.55 -17.39
C LEU A 122 -10.00 8.66 -16.13
N PRO A 123 -11.15 8.08 -15.78
CA PRO A 123 -11.28 7.13 -14.67
C PRO A 123 -10.32 5.93 -14.77
N ALA A 124 -9.89 5.57 -15.98
CA ALA A 124 -8.89 4.53 -16.23
C ALA A 124 -7.44 4.96 -15.87
N GLU A 125 -7.23 6.24 -15.54
CA GLU A 125 -5.93 6.82 -15.18
C GLU A 125 -5.81 7.07 -13.67
N ALA A 126 -6.91 7.15 -12.94
CA ALA A 126 -6.92 7.41 -11.49
C ALA A 126 -7.68 6.32 -10.72
N MET A 127 -6.98 5.59 -9.87
CA MET A 127 -7.50 4.47 -9.08
C MET A 127 -7.69 4.88 -7.63
N ARG A 128 -8.88 4.66 -7.06
CA ARG A 128 -9.15 5.02 -5.66
C ARG A 128 -8.33 4.16 -4.71
N ASP A 129 -7.72 4.78 -3.71
CA ASP A 129 -7.07 4.08 -2.61
C ASP A 129 -8.10 3.60 -1.58
N THR A 130 -8.27 2.29 -1.46
CA THR A 130 -9.30 1.71 -0.58
C THR A 130 -8.85 1.57 0.87
N ARG A 131 -7.60 1.91 1.22
CA ARG A 131 -7.09 1.76 2.59
C ARG A 131 -7.75 2.76 3.53
N HIS A 132 -7.99 3.99 3.07
CA HIS A 132 -8.66 5.04 3.84
C HIS A 132 -9.14 6.16 2.90
N PRO A 133 -10.34 6.74 3.11
CA PRO A 133 -10.91 7.77 2.22
C PRO A 133 -10.01 9.00 2.03
N ASP A 134 -9.23 9.37 3.06
CA ASP A 134 -8.34 10.55 3.00
C ASP A 134 -7.06 10.33 2.17
N LEU A 135 -6.73 9.09 1.79
CA LEU A 135 -5.54 8.83 0.96
C LEU A 135 -5.73 9.17 -0.51
N GLY A 136 -6.99 9.38 -0.92
CA GLY A 136 -7.36 9.80 -2.26
C GLY A 136 -7.10 8.74 -3.32
N TRP A 137 -6.30 9.09 -4.33
CA TRP A 137 -6.19 8.37 -5.59
C TRP A 137 -4.74 8.10 -5.97
N ARG A 138 -4.52 6.99 -6.68
CA ARG A 138 -3.27 6.64 -7.36
C ARG A 138 -3.40 6.90 -8.85
N LEU A 139 -2.41 7.57 -9.43
CA LEU A 139 -2.30 7.81 -10.86
C LEU A 139 -0.98 7.22 -11.37
N LEU A 140 -1.05 6.41 -12.42
CA LEU A 140 0.12 5.91 -13.12
C LEU A 140 0.27 6.70 -14.42
N ALA A 141 1.37 7.45 -14.54
CA ALA A 141 1.62 8.31 -15.69
C ALA A 141 2.96 7.97 -16.34
N PRO A 142 3.12 8.12 -17.67
CA PRO A 142 4.40 7.92 -18.33
C PRO A 142 5.53 8.70 -17.65
N VAL A 143 6.70 8.08 -17.54
CA VAL A 143 7.89 8.77 -17.03
C VAL A 143 8.16 10.02 -17.88
N GLY A 144 8.33 11.16 -17.23
CA GLY A 144 8.53 12.45 -17.90
C GLY A 144 7.23 13.23 -18.17
N ALA A 145 6.07 12.69 -17.81
CA ALA A 145 4.84 13.48 -17.73
C ALA A 145 5.04 14.68 -16.79
N SER A 146 4.62 15.87 -17.22
CA SER A 146 4.76 17.10 -16.42
C SER A 146 3.85 17.05 -15.19
N ALA A 147 4.30 17.64 -14.08
CA ALA A 147 3.57 17.75 -12.82
C ALA A 147 2.28 18.60 -12.88
N ASN A 148 2.01 19.25 -14.01
CA ASN A 148 0.68 19.76 -14.28
C ASN A 148 -0.20 18.53 -14.45
N ALA A 149 -0.93 18.14 -13.40
CA ALA A 149 -1.88 17.04 -13.53
C ALA A 149 -2.74 17.34 -14.76
N PRO A 150 -2.84 16.42 -15.74
CA PRO A 150 -3.80 16.59 -16.81
C PRO A 150 -5.17 16.78 -16.15
N GLY A 151 -5.69 17.99 -16.16
CA GLY A 151 -7.01 18.27 -15.60
C GLY A 151 -7.16 18.58 -14.11
N SER A 152 -6.14 19.05 -13.39
CA SER A 152 -6.37 19.56 -12.03
C SER A 152 -5.80 20.97 -11.85
N ASP A 153 -6.52 21.81 -11.12
CA ASP A 153 -6.00 23.07 -10.56
C ASP A 153 -5.12 22.83 -9.31
N ALA A 154 -4.80 21.57 -8.97
CA ALA A 154 -4.04 21.24 -7.78
C ALA A 154 -2.56 21.62 -7.94
N GLU A 155 -2.02 22.33 -6.95
CA GLU A 155 -0.60 22.66 -6.90
C GLU A 155 0.23 21.41 -6.55
N PRO A 156 1.32 21.14 -7.28
CA PRO A 156 2.30 20.14 -6.86
C PRO A 156 2.79 20.44 -5.45
N THR A 157 2.76 19.44 -4.58
CA THR A 157 3.21 19.58 -3.18
C THR A 157 4.19 18.48 -2.79
N SER A 158 4.74 18.57 -1.57
CA SER A 158 5.66 17.56 -1.06
C SER A 158 4.93 16.26 -0.73
N LEU A 159 5.60 15.14 -1.00
CA LEU A 159 5.14 13.82 -0.58
C LEU A 159 5.02 13.72 0.95
N ASP A 160 5.82 14.49 1.70
CA ASP A 160 5.76 14.57 3.17
C ASP A 160 4.37 14.97 3.68
N MET A 161 3.66 15.85 2.97
CA MET A 161 2.29 16.22 3.34
C MET A 161 1.32 15.05 3.20
N TRP A 162 1.51 14.20 2.18
CA TRP A 162 0.74 12.96 2.04
C TRP A 162 1.16 11.92 3.09
N HIS A 163 2.45 11.85 3.43
CA HIS A 163 2.94 10.99 4.51
C HIS A 163 2.28 11.34 5.85
N ALA A 164 2.13 12.63 6.18
CA ALA A 164 1.39 13.04 7.38
C ALA A 164 -0.07 12.55 7.38
N VAL A 165 -0.74 12.53 6.22
CA VAL A 165 -2.11 12.00 6.09
C VAL A 165 -2.16 10.49 6.34
N ARG A 166 -1.30 9.69 5.69
CA ARG A 166 -1.28 8.22 5.94
C ARG A 166 -0.91 7.88 7.37
N ILE A 167 0.04 8.61 7.97
CA ILE A 167 0.48 8.39 9.35
C ILE A 167 -0.69 8.70 10.29
N GLY A 168 -1.36 9.84 10.12
CA GLY A 168 -2.55 10.21 10.88
C GLY A 168 -3.71 9.23 10.74
N ALA A 169 -3.85 8.59 9.57
CA ALA A 169 -4.83 7.54 9.30
C ALA A 169 -4.41 6.14 9.78
N ALA A 170 -3.24 6.00 10.42
CA ALA A 170 -2.66 4.72 10.84
C ALA A 170 -2.46 3.72 9.69
N VAL A 171 -2.15 4.22 8.49
CA VAL A 171 -1.91 3.42 7.30
C VAL A 171 -0.40 3.20 7.13
N PRO A 172 0.10 1.98 7.40
CA PRO A 172 1.52 1.69 7.22
C PRO A 172 1.90 1.63 5.75
N GLN A 173 3.15 1.96 5.43
CA GLN A 173 3.72 1.80 4.11
C GLN A 173 5.19 1.41 4.16
N GLY A 174 5.55 0.38 3.41
CA GLY A 174 6.94 0.02 3.16
C GLY A 174 7.68 -0.54 4.39
N PRO A 175 9.00 -0.78 4.25
CA PRO A 175 9.78 -1.51 5.24
C PRO A 175 9.97 -0.75 6.56
N VAL A 176 9.77 0.57 6.56
CA VAL A 176 9.84 1.42 7.76
C VAL A 176 8.70 1.11 8.74
N ASP A 177 7.48 0.94 8.24
CA ASP A 177 6.31 0.62 9.06
C ASP A 177 6.07 -0.90 9.18
N LEU A 178 6.52 -1.65 8.18
CA LEU A 178 6.29 -3.09 8.02
C LEU A 178 7.62 -3.83 7.89
N THR A 179 8.43 -3.78 8.95
CA THR A 179 9.77 -4.40 8.97
C THR A 179 9.71 -5.85 8.46
N PRO A 180 10.41 -6.18 7.36
CA PRO A 180 10.37 -7.50 6.75
C PRO A 180 10.72 -8.61 7.73
N GLU A 181 10.00 -9.73 7.64
CA GLU A 181 10.16 -10.91 8.50
C GLU A 181 9.97 -10.65 10.00
N ARG A 182 9.52 -9.44 10.39
CA ARG A 182 9.23 -9.08 11.78
C ARG A 182 7.79 -8.61 11.95
N ALA A 183 7.29 -7.75 11.08
CA ALA A 183 5.93 -7.22 11.17
C ALA A 183 4.88 -8.33 11.05
N LEU A 184 3.86 -8.26 11.90
CA LEU A 184 2.68 -9.12 11.85
C LEU A 184 1.53 -8.31 11.28
N MET A 185 0.88 -8.84 10.24
CA MET A 185 -0.16 -8.11 9.50
C MET A 185 -1.31 -7.58 10.37
N LEU A 186 -1.76 -8.36 11.36
CA LEU A 186 -2.85 -7.95 12.25
C LEU A 186 -2.42 -6.91 13.29
N GLU A 187 -1.15 -6.95 13.72
CA GLU A 187 -0.60 -5.87 14.56
C GLU A 187 -0.42 -4.59 13.74
N ALA A 188 -0.10 -4.72 12.45
CA ALA A 188 -0.03 -3.61 11.53
C ALA A 188 -1.40 -3.05 11.08
N GLY A 189 -2.51 -3.69 11.47
CA GLY A 189 -3.85 -3.22 11.11
C GLY A 189 -4.29 -3.54 9.68
N LEU A 190 -3.58 -4.41 8.96
CA LEU A 190 -3.89 -4.77 7.57
C LEU A 190 -5.30 -5.38 7.41
N ASP A 191 -5.84 -6.00 8.47
CA ASP A 191 -7.23 -6.48 8.56
C ASP A 191 -8.27 -5.36 8.42
N ARG A 192 -7.93 -4.15 8.83
CA ARG A 192 -8.83 -2.98 8.81
C ARG A 192 -8.70 -2.14 7.55
N LEU A 193 -7.68 -2.41 6.75
CA LEU A 193 -7.33 -1.65 5.54
C LEU A 193 -7.74 -2.38 4.25
N GLY A 194 -8.54 -3.44 4.37
CA GLY A 194 -8.94 -4.28 3.25
C GLY A 194 -7.77 -5.05 2.61
N ALA A 195 -6.65 -5.19 3.34
CA ALA A 195 -5.42 -5.80 2.80
C ALA A 195 -5.40 -7.33 2.92
N VAL A 196 -6.39 -7.91 3.59
CA VAL A 196 -6.57 -9.36 3.72
C VAL A 196 -8.03 -9.70 3.55
N ASP A 197 -8.25 -10.80 2.83
CA ASP A 197 -9.55 -11.45 2.76
C ASP A 197 -9.46 -12.76 3.56
N PHE A 198 -10.34 -12.95 4.54
CA PHE A 198 -10.37 -14.16 5.37
C PHE A 198 -11.29 -15.25 4.80
N GLU A 199 -12.06 -14.92 3.76
CA GLU A 199 -13.02 -15.79 3.09
C GLU A 199 -12.48 -16.33 1.75
N LYS A 200 -11.38 -15.75 1.23
CA LYS A 200 -10.67 -16.27 0.03
C LYS A 200 -10.02 -17.64 0.27
N GLY A 201 -9.67 -18.30 -0.83
CA GLY A 201 -8.91 -19.54 -0.84
C GLY A 201 -7.51 -19.43 -0.24
N CYS A 202 -6.80 -20.57 -0.20
CA CYS A 202 -5.50 -20.67 0.46
C CYS A 202 -4.45 -19.71 -0.10
N TYR A 203 -3.71 -19.03 0.79
CA TYR A 203 -2.54 -18.25 0.45
C TYR A 203 -1.38 -18.48 1.45
N VAL A 204 -0.16 -18.10 1.08
CA VAL A 204 1.04 -18.33 1.90
C VAL A 204 0.92 -17.58 3.24
N GLY A 205 1.13 -18.29 4.35
CA GLY A 205 1.08 -17.69 5.69
C GLY A 205 -0.33 -17.47 6.27
N GLN A 206 -1.37 -17.95 5.58
CA GLN A 206 -2.76 -17.80 6.03
C GLN A 206 -3.03 -18.48 7.38
N GLU A 207 -2.49 -19.66 7.65
CA GLU A 207 -2.84 -20.45 8.85
C GLU A 207 -2.58 -19.69 10.15
N VAL A 208 -1.37 -19.11 10.29
CA VAL A 208 -0.98 -18.35 11.48
C VAL A 208 -1.82 -17.07 11.60
N THR A 209 -2.08 -16.42 10.47
CA THR A 209 -2.89 -15.21 10.39
C THR A 209 -4.33 -15.46 10.82
N ALA A 210 -4.99 -16.43 10.19
CA ALA A 210 -6.38 -16.80 10.47
C ALA A 210 -6.56 -17.24 11.92
N ARG A 211 -5.61 -18.03 12.45
CA ARG A 211 -5.63 -18.44 13.87
C ARG A 211 -5.58 -17.25 14.81
N THR A 212 -4.74 -16.25 14.51
CA THR A 212 -4.59 -15.05 15.34
C THR A 212 -5.86 -14.19 15.28
N HIS A 213 -6.47 -14.06 14.09
CA HIS A 213 -7.72 -13.33 13.86
C HIS A 213 -8.89 -13.96 14.65
N TYR A 214 -9.21 -15.22 14.37
CA TYR A 214 -10.39 -15.88 14.95
C TYR A 214 -10.29 -16.12 16.47
N ARG A 215 -9.07 -16.14 17.02
CA ARG A 215 -8.86 -16.25 18.47
C ARG A 215 -8.71 -14.89 19.17
N GLY A 216 -8.76 -13.77 18.45
CA GLY A 216 -8.62 -12.43 19.03
C GLY A 216 -7.28 -12.21 19.73
N LEU A 217 -6.18 -12.76 19.19
CA LEU A 217 -4.87 -12.79 19.86
C LEU A 217 -3.98 -11.57 19.57
N VAL A 218 -4.52 -10.51 18.96
CA VAL A 218 -3.75 -9.29 18.63
C VAL A 218 -3.49 -8.49 19.91
N LYS A 219 -2.22 -8.38 20.31
CA LYS A 219 -1.81 -7.73 21.57
C LYS A 219 -1.35 -6.29 21.42
N ARG A 220 -0.91 -5.90 20.21
CA ARG A 220 -0.35 -4.57 19.91
C ARG A 220 -0.88 -4.13 18.56
N ARG A 221 -1.02 -2.81 18.37
CA ARG A 221 -1.38 -2.22 17.07
C ARG A 221 -0.61 -0.95 16.80
N LEU A 222 -0.50 -0.58 15.53
CA LEU A 222 -0.08 0.76 15.13
C LEU A 222 -1.10 1.79 15.61
N ALA A 223 -0.59 2.92 16.08
CA ALA A 223 -1.40 4.02 16.57
C ALA A 223 -0.77 5.35 16.15
N PRO A 224 -1.55 6.30 15.61
CA PRO A 224 -1.07 7.62 15.27
C PRO A 224 -0.98 8.49 16.53
N PHE A 225 0.03 9.35 16.59
CA PHE A 225 0.20 10.33 17.67
C PHE A 225 0.40 11.73 17.07
N ILE A 226 -0.15 12.73 17.75
CA ILE A 226 0.13 14.14 17.47
C ILE A 226 1.01 14.64 18.62
N LEU A 227 2.19 15.12 18.28
CA LEU A 227 3.10 15.75 19.24
C LEU A 227 2.90 17.27 19.16
N ALA A 228 2.54 17.90 20.28
CA ALA A 228 2.27 19.34 20.31
C ALA A 228 3.57 20.17 20.29
N ASP A 229 4.53 19.82 21.15
CA ASP A 229 5.76 20.59 21.38
C ASP A 229 7.03 19.71 21.29
N ALA A 230 6.98 18.64 20.51
CA ALA A 230 8.09 17.70 20.37
C ALA A 230 8.17 17.11 18.96
N THR A 231 9.36 16.68 18.58
CA THR A 231 9.60 15.84 17.40
C THR A 231 9.99 14.44 17.85
N ALA A 232 9.55 13.43 17.11
CA ALA A 232 10.04 12.08 17.26
C ALA A 232 11.04 11.75 16.15
N THR A 233 11.81 10.68 16.36
CA THR A 233 12.67 10.09 15.34
C THR A 233 12.24 8.65 15.14
N THR A 234 12.19 8.18 13.90
CA THR A 234 12.05 6.75 13.58
C THR A 234 13.03 5.91 14.40
N GLY A 235 12.52 4.83 14.99
CA GLY A 235 13.27 3.93 15.88
C GLY A 235 13.33 4.37 17.35
N ALA A 236 12.89 5.58 17.69
CA ALA A 236 12.85 6.03 19.08
C ALA A 236 11.89 5.17 19.92
N ALA A 237 12.31 4.82 21.14
CA ALA A 237 11.45 4.10 22.07
C ALA A 237 10.36 5.03 22.62
N ILE A 238 9.13 4.51 22.69
CA ILE A 238 8.01 5.14 23.39
C ILE A 238 7.97 4.53 24.78
N THR A 239 8.09 5.34 25.83
CA THR A 239 8.13 4.90 27.22
C THR A 239 7.10 5.62 28.08
N ASP A 240 6.65 4.93 29.14
CA ASP A 240 5.83 5.49 30.22
C ASP A 240 6.39 4.98 31.55
N ASP A 241 6.80 5.89 32.42
CA ASP A 241 7.48 5.60 33.70
C ASP A 241 8.60 4.54 33.59
N GLY A 242 9.46 4.67 32.57
CA GLY A 242 10.56 3.74 32.29
C GLY A 242 10.17 2.42 31.62
N LYS A 243 8.87 2.14 31.44
CA LYS A 243 8.38 0.95 30.73
C LYS A 243 8.27 1.20 29.23
N SER A 244 8.83 0.31 28.42
CA SER A 244 8.68 0.39 26.95
C SER A 244 7.26 0.06 26.52
N LEU A 245 6.61 1.03 25.88
CA LEU A 245 5.29 0.90 25.26
C LEU A 245 5.39 0.59 23.77
N GLY A 246 6.45 1.03 23.09
CA GLY A 246 6.65 0.73 21.68
C GLY A 246 7.83 1.48 21.05
N THR A 247 7.74 1.64 19.74
CA THR A 247 8.77 2.26 18.92
C THR A 247 8.09 3.14 17.87
N VAL A 248 8.64 4.32 17.64
CA VAL A 248 8.21 5.23 16.57
C VAL A 248 8.64 4.62 15.23
N LEU A 249 7.72 4.50 14.27
CA LEU A 249 8.00 3.93 12.95
C LEU A 249 8.18 5.04 11.89
N SER A 250 7.15 5.84 11.67
CA SER A 250 7.15 6.99 10.77
C SER A 250 6.81 8.29 11.52
N THR A 251 7.25 9.43 10.98
CA THR A 251 7.01 10.78 11.50
C THR A 251 6.61 11.74 10.39
#